data_AF-A0A2J6QF70-F1
#
_entry.id   AF-A0A2J6QF70-F1
#
_cell.length_a   1.000
_cell.length_b   1.000
_cell.length_c   1.000
_cell.angle_alpha   90.00
_cell.angle_beta   90.00
_cell.angle_gamma   90.00
#
_symmetry.space_group_name_H-M   'P 1'
#
loop_
_entity.id
_entity.type
_entity.pdbx_description
1 polymer ?
#
loop_
_entity_poly.entity_id
_entity_poly.type
_entity_poly.pdbx_seq_one_letter_code
_entity_poly.pdbx_strand_id
1 'polypeptide(L)'
;MAPSAEPTAILSHLHRADGSATFSQNGYTVIGAVNGPLEVQRRDELPEEAVVDVIIRPAAGVGGTRERHLESIMQSTLRQIILIHNFPRTLIQVTLQITSTPENENAGSKLVQAASSLPILPALLQTSILALLSASMPLSMTLTSVLLALASDGAAKRILRNPTFSQSQSADSLHVLAFTSHGGLLVAESEGSFTIGDWNDIYEAGKAICCNDSEQAGEHEMSDEWDGGRQMFVKSALQSKVAADLHWKE
;
A
#
# COMPACT_ATOMS: atom_id res chain seq x y z
N MET A 1 9.16 20.63 -0.25
CA MET A 1 9.36 19.95 1.05
C MET A 1 10.09 18.65 0.75
N ALA A 2 11.19 18.34 1.44
CA ALA A 2 11.87 17.06 1.24
C ALA A 2 10.88 15.91 1.51
N PRO A 3 10.80 14.88 0.66
CA PRO A 3 9.91 13.75 0.91
C PRO A 3 10.36 13.06 2.20
N SER A 4 9.50 13.03 3.21
CA SER A 4 9.79 12.27 4.44
C SER A 4 9.79 10.78 4.11
N ALA A 5 10.85 10.08 4.52
CA ALA A 5 10.92 8.62 4.40
C ALA A 5 9.93 7.92 5.33
N GLU A 6 9.56 8.59 6.43
CA GLU A 6 8.60 8.09 7.42
C GLU A 6 7.17 8.02 6.85
N PRO A 7 6.45 6.92 7.10
CA PRO A 7 5.06 6.81 6.70
C PRO A 7 4.16 7.67 7.58
N THR A 8 3.23 8.37 6.95
CA THR A 8 2.17 9.13 7.64
C THR A 8 0.81 8.68 7.14
N ALA A 9 -0.17 8.64 8.04
CA ALA A 9 -1.53 8.22 7.73
C ALA A 9 -2.56 9.14 8.40
N ILE A 10 -3.62 9.48 7.66
CA ILE A 10 -4.78 10.24 8.17
C ILE A 10 -6.04 9.46 7.84
N LEU A 11 -6.86 9.15 8.84
CA LEU A 11 -8.08 8.34 8.69
C LEU A 11 -9.36 9.19 8.79
N SER A 12 -10.38 8.79 8.03
CA SER A 12 -11.75 9.35 8.02
C SER A 12 -11.86 10.86 7.83
N HIS A 13 -11.07 11.43 6.92
CA HIS A 13 -11.08 12.88 6.65
C HIS A 13 -12.08 13.29 5.55
N LEU A 14 -12.59 12.35 4.75
CA LEU A 14 -13.62 12.61 3.74
C LEU A 14 -15.01 12.40 4.32
N HIS A 15 -15.84 13.45 4.32
CA HIS A 15 -17.16 13.43 4.96
C HIS A 15 -18.24 12.60 4.25
N ARG A 16 -18.06 12.29 2.96
CA ARG A 16 -19.08 11.61 2.14
C ARG A 16 -18.75 10.16 1.80
N ALA A 17 -17.58 9.69 2.22
CA ALA A 17 -17.18 8.31 2.03
C ALA A 17 -17.46 7.52 3.31
N ASP A 18 -17.85 6.25 3.18
CA ASP A 18 -18.06 5.37 4.34
C ASP A 18 -16.75 5.16 5.11
N GLY A 19 -15.63 5.06 4.39
CA GLY A 19 -14.29 5.14 4.95
C GLY A 19 -13.33 5.89 4.05
N SER A 20 -12.35 6.54 4.65
CA SER A 20 -11.29 7.21 3.90
C SER A 20 -9.96 7.13 4.64
N ALA A 21 -8.89 7.13 3.86
CA ALA A 21 -7.54 7.21 4.39
C ALA A 21 -6.65 7.98 3.43
N THR A 22 -5.71 8.73 3.96
CA THR A 22 -4.59 9.28 3.20
C THR A 22 -3.33 8.65 3.74
N PHE A 23 -2.51 8.07 2.87
CA PHE A 23 -1.20 7.54 3.23
C PHE A 23 -0.13 8.25 2.42
N SER A 24 0.96 8.64 3.08
CA SER A 24 2.13 9.23 2.45
C SER A 24 3.40 8.52 2.88
N GLN A 25 4.22 8.12 1.92
CA GLN A 25 5.53 7.51 2.15
C GLN A 25 6.42 7.71 0.92
N ASN A 26 7.70 8.04 1.13
CA ASN A 26 8.71 8.09 0.08
C ASN A 26 8.33 9.03 -1.09
N GLY A 27 7.68 10.16 -0.77
CA GLY A 27 7.21 11.15 -1.75
C GLY A 27 5.95 10.76 -2.51
N TYR A 28 5.41 9.56 -2.30
CA TYR A 28 4.10 9.17 -2.81
C TYR A 28 3.01 9.50 -1.80
N THR A 29 1.96 10.17 -2.24
CA THR A 29 0.76 10.40 -1.42
C THR A 29 -0.47 9.93 -2.17
N VAL A 30 -1.27 9.10 -1.50
CA VAL A 30 -2.51 8.53 -2.04
C VAL A 30 -3.64 8.80 -1.07
N ILE A 31 -4.75 9.28 -1.62
CA ILE A 31 -6.03 9.42 -0.91
C ILE A 31 -6.94 8.29 -1.38
N GLY A 32 -7.43 7.50 -0.44
CA GLY A 32 -8.39 6.43 -0.67
C GLY A 32 -9.75 6.75 -0.08
N ALA A 33 -10.79 6.40 -0.83
CA ALA A 33 -12.17 6.41 -0.39
C ALA A 33 -12.79 5.03 -0.64
N VAL A 34 -13.48 4.50 0.35
CA VAL A 34 -14.24 3.26 0.27
C VAL A 34 -15.71 3.62 0.44
N ASN A 35 -16.53 3.13 -0.48
CA ASN A 35 -17.98 3.23 -0.41
C ASN A 35 -18.55 1.82 -0.60
N GLY A 36 -19.34 1.35 0.34
CA GLY A 36 -19.83 -0.02 0.33
C GLY A 36 -20.39 -0.47 1.66
N PRO A 37 -21.31 -1.44 1.65
CA PRO A 37 -21.86 -2.13 0.48
C PRO A 37 -22.95 -1.30 -0.24
N LEU A 38 -22.79 -1.11 -1.55
CA LEU A 38 -23.72 -0.37 -2.43
C LEU A 38 -24.57 -1.34 -3.28
N GLU A 39 -25.67 -0.85 -3.84
CA GLU A 39 -26.44 -1.59 -4.85
C GLU A 39 -25.64 -1.70 -6.16
N VAL A 40 -25.47 -2.92 -6.65
CA VAL A 40 -24.80 -3.19 -7.92
C VAL A 40 -25.80 -3.23 -9.07
N GLN A 41 -25.36 -2.87 -10.29
CA GLN A 41 -26.21 -3.03 -11.46
C GLN A 41 -26.46 -4.51 -11.75
N ARG A 42 -27.70 -4.87 -12.12
CA ARG A 42 -28.11 -6.26 -12.42
C ARG A 42 -27.20 -7.02 -13.39
N ARG A 43 -26.51 -6.32 -14.29
CA ARG A 43 -25.59 -6.92 -15.27
C ARG A 43 -24.25 -7.35 -14.66
N ASP A 44 -23.84 -6.68 -13.58
CA ASP A 44 -22.55 -6.85 -12.91
C ASP A 44 -22.73 -7.57 -11.55
N GLU A 45 -23.98 -7.87 -11.17
CA GLU A 45 -24.36 -8.51 -9.91
C GLU A 45 -23.82 -9.94 -9.82
N LEU A 46 -23.13 -10.23 -8.70
CA LEU A 46 -22.68 -11.56 -8.35
C LEU A 46 -23.63 -12.14 -7.29
N PRO A 47 -24.32 -13.28 -7.56
CA PRO A 47 -25.34 -13.80 -6.65
C PRO A 47 -24.85 -14.18 -5.25
N GLU A 48 -23.62 -14.68 -5.14
CA GLU A 48 -23.06 -15.32 -3.93
C GLU A 48 -22.01 -14.45 -3.21
N GLU A 49 -21.68 -13.28 -3.75
CA GLU A 49 -20.56 -12.47 -3.28
C GLU A 49 -20.68 -11.00 -3.68
N ALA A 50 -19.91 -10.15 -3.00
CA ALA A 50 -19.75 -8.75 -3.36
C ALA A 50 -18.85 -8.57 -4.58
N VAL A 51 -19.21 -7.63 -5.44
CA VAL A 51 -18.32 -7.10 -6.47
C VAL A 51 -17.36 -6.13 -5.79
N VAL A 52 -16.06 -6.34 -5.96
CA VAL A 52 -15.03 -5.37 -5.53
C VAL A 52 -14.60 -4.62 -6.78
N ASP A 53 -14.88 -3.31 -6.82
CA ASP A 53 -14.47 -2.41 -7.90
C ASP A 53 -13.37 -1.48 -7.40
N VAL A 54 -12.25 -1.45 -8.12
CA VAL A 54 -11.09 -0.63 -7.76
C VAL A 54 -10.83 0.36 -8.88
N ILE A 55 -10.82 1.65 -8.54
CA ILE A 55 -10.57 2.73 -9.48
C ILE A 55 -9.34 3.51 -9.03
N ILE A 56 -8.33 3.58 -9.88
CA ILE A 56 -7.09 4.32 -9.63
C ILE A 56 -7.05 5.54 -10.53
N ARG A 57 -6.87 6.71 -9.93
CA ARG A 57 -6.75 7.99 -10.62
C ARG A 57 -5.31 8.50 -10.49
N PRO A 58 -4.63 8.79 -11.61
CA PRO A 58 -3.26 9.29 -11.57
C PRO A 58 -3.21 10.73 -11.03
N ALA A 59 -2.04 11.16 -10.58
CA ALA A 59 -1.81 12.55 -10.13
C ALA A 59 -1.90 13.56 -11.29
N ALA A 60 -1.54 13.13 -12.50
CA ALA A 60 -1.60 13.96 -13.69
C ALA A 60 -2.09 13.15 -14.90
N GLY A 61 -2.90 13.79 -15.74
CA GLY A 61 -3.47 13.17 -16.93
C GLY A 61 -4.73 12.34 -16.66
N VAL A 62 -5.07 11.46 -17.60
CA VAL A 62 -6.20 10.53 -17.51
C VAL A 62 -5.68 9.11 -17.26
N GLY A 63 -6.50 8.25 -16.65
CA GLY A 63 -6.12 6.86 -16.41
C GLY A 63 -5.79 6.12 -17.71
N GLY A 64 -4.63 5.48 -17.75
CA GLY A 64 -4.13 4.71 -18.89
C GLY A 64 -4.02 3.22 -18.59
N THR A 65 -3.28 2.50 -19.42
CA THR A 65 -3.05 1.06 -19.26
C THR A 65 -2.29 0.73 -17.98
N ARG A 66 -1.38 1.61 -17.54
CA ARG A 66 -0.64 1.46 -16.29
C ARG A 66 -1.58 1.43 -15.08
N GLU A 67 -2.50 2.39 -15.00
CA GLU A 67 -3.47 2.42 -13.91
C GLU A 67 -4.42 1.21 -13.98
N ARG A 68 -4.85 0.79 -15.19
CA ARG A 68 -5.65 -0.45 -15.35
C ARG A 68 -4.92 -1.71 -14.87
N HIS A 69 -3.61 -1.80 -15.07
CA HIS A 69 -2.81 -2.92 -14.57
C HIS A 69 -2.77 -2.93 -13.03
N LEU A 70 -2.52 -1.77 -12.42
CA LEU A 70 -2.53 -1.62 -10.97
C LEU A 70 -3.93 -1.90 -10.39
N GLU A 71 -5.00 -1.45 -11.05
CA GLU A 71 -6.38 -1.76 -10.66
C GLU A 71 -6.64 -3.26 -10.61
N SER A 72 -6.14 -4.03 -11.60
CA SER A 72 -6.28 -5.48 -11.64
C SER A 72 -5.57 -6.18 -10.46
N ILE A 73 -4.32 -5.77 -10.17
CA ILE A 73 -3.55 -6.29 -9.02
C ILE A 73 -4.29 -5.99 -7.71
N MET A 74 -4.74 -4.74 -7.55
CA MET A 74 -5.46 -4.30 -6.36
C MET A 74 -6.80 -5.03 -6.19
N GLN A 75 -7.57 -5.19 -7.27
CA GLN A 75 -8.86 -5.87 -7.25
C GLN A 75 -8.69 -7.34 -6.83
N SER A 76 -7.72 -8.05 -7.42
CA SER A 76 -7.39 -9.43 -7.03
C SER A 76 -6.98 -9.52 -5.56
N THR A 77 -6.13 -8.60 -5.10
CA THR A 77 -5.63 -8.57 -3.72
C THR A 77 -6.74 -8.29 -2.71
N LEU A 78 -7.54 -7.24 -2.93
CA LEU A 78 -8.59 -6.83 -2.00
C LEU A 78 -9.72 -7.86 -1.91
N ARG A 79 -10.03 -8.54 -3.02
CA ARG A 79 -11.04 -9.59 -3.05
C ARG A 79 -10.69 -10.80 -2.16
N GLN A 80 -9.40 -11.10 -1.99
CA GLN A 80 -8.95 -12.17 -1.07
C GLN A 80 -9.05 -11.76 0.41
N ILE A 81 -8.98 -10.45 0.68
CA ILE A 81 -8.93 -9.91 2.03
C ILE A 81 -10.32 -9.56 2.56
N ILE A 82 -11.18 -8.99 1.71
CA ILE A 82 -12.56 -8.63 2.08
C ILE A 82 -13.39 -9.91 2.19
N LEU A 83 -14.22 -10.02 3.23
CA LEU A 83 -15.18 -11.11 3.38
C LEU A 83 -16.38 -10.93 2.44
N ILE A 84 -16.14 -11.06 1.14
CA ILE A 84 -17.09 -10.76 0.05
C ILE A 84 -18.38 -11.57 0.11
N HIS A 85 -18.35 -12.79 0.67
CA HIS A 85 -19.54 -13.63 0.82
C HIS A 85 -20.54 -13.12 1.86
N ASN A 86 -20.13 -12.17 2.72
CA ASN A 86 -21.04 -11.54 3.68
C ASN A 86 -21.98 -10.52 3.02
N PHE A 87 -21.71 -10.11 1.78
CA PHE A 87 -22.48 -9.09 1.07
C PHE A 87 -22.84 -9.52 -0.36
N PRO A 88 -23.66 -10.59 -0.53
CA PRO A 88 -24.07 -11.02 -1.86
C PRO A 88 -24.81 -9.90 -2.60
N ARG A 89 -24.61 -9.79 -3.91
CA ARG A 89 -25.34 -8.84 -4.78
C ARG A 89 -25.09 -7.38 -4.43
N THR A 90 -23.92 -7.08 -3.89
CA THR A 90 -23.51 -5.71 -3.54
C THR A 90 -22.24 -5.31 -4.26
N LEU A 91 -21.93 -4.03 -4.21
CA LEU A 91 -20.71 -3.42 -4.73
C LEU A 91 -19.92 -2.78 -3.58
N ILE A 92 -18.65 -3.10 -3.48
CA ILE A 92 -17.67 -2.39 -2.63
C ILE A 92 -16.74 -1.65 -3.58
N GLN A 93 -16.86 -0.33 -3.59
CA GLN A 93 -16.10 0.54 -4.47
C GLN A 93 -14.94 1.19 -3.71
N VAL A 94 -13.72 0.90 -4.16
CA VAL A 94 -12.47 1.46 -3.63
C VAL A 94 -11.89 2.43 -4.66
N THR A 95 -11.89 3.71 -4.35
CA THR A 95 -11.33 4.76 -5.23
C THR A 95 -10.03 5.29 -4.63
N LEU A 96 -8.95 5.23 -5.40
CA LEU A 96 -7.62 5.68 -5.01
C LEU A 96 -7.18 6.83 -5.91
N GLN A 97 -6.97 8.01 -5.33
CA GLN A 97 -6.44 9.19 -6.00
C GLN A 97 -4.99 9.41 -5.59
N ILE A 98 -4.08 9.32 -6.55
CA ILE A 98 -2.68 9.70 -6.34
C ILE A 98 -2.63 11.23 -6.35
N THR A 99 -2.13 11.85 -5.29
CA THR A 99 -2.06 13.33 -5.16
C THR A 99 -0.65 13.86 -5.31
N SER A 100 0.34 13.09 -4.86
CA SER A 100 1.75 13.44 -4.97
C SER A 100 2.55 12.24 -5.43
N THR A 101 3.50 12.52 -6.31
CA THR A 101 4.54 11.60 -6.75
C THR A 101 5.87 12.31 -6.55
N PRO A 102 6.96 11.59 -6.22
CA PRO A 102 8.26 12.22 -6.05
C PRO A 102 8.63 13.00 -7.31
N GLU A 103 9.12 14.23 -7.11
CA GLU A 103 9.47 15.14 -8.21
C GLU A 103 10.64 14.57 -9.00
N ASN A 104 10.48 14.53 -10.33
CA ASN A 104 11.60 14.40 -11.24
C ASN A 104 12.29 15.77 -11.31
N GLU A 105 13.61 15.84 -11.12
CA GLU A 105 14.41 17.05 -11.36
C GLU A 105 14.24 17.60 -12.80
N ASN A 106 13.65 16.80 -13.72
CA ASN A 106 13.24 17.21 -15.07
C ASN A 106 11.76 17.63 -15.12
N ALA A 107 11.43 18.72 -14.44
CA ALA A 107 10.09 19.29 -14.25
C ALA A 107 9.40 19.88 -15.52
N GLY A 108 9.66 19.35 -16.71
CA GLY A 108 9.17 19.94 -17.98
C GLY A 108 8.41 19.00 -18.91
N SER A 109 8.51 17.68 -18.75
CA SER A 109 7.97 16.76 -19.73
C SER A 109 6.80 15.96 -19.19
N LYS A 110 5.63 16.11 -19.83
CA LYS A 110 4.41 15.31 -19.67
C LYS A 110 4.61 13.81 -20.02
N LEU A 111 5.85 13.33 -20.05
CA LEU A 111 6.32 11.98 -20.38
C LEU A 111 6.68 11.12 -19.15
N VAL A 112 6.18 11.46 -17.96
CA VAL A 112 6.32 10.66 -16.72
C VAL A 112 5.60 9.28 -16.81
N GLN A 113 4.99 8.98 -17.96
CA GLN A 113 4.25 7.74 -18.25
C GLN A 113 5.16 6.52 -18.51
N ALA A 114 6.47 6.69 -18.68
CA ALA A 114 7.40 5.60 -19.03
C ALA A 114 8.17 4.99 -17.84
N ALA A 115 7.97 5.49 -16.62
CA ALA A 115 8.64 4.94 -15.43
C ALA A 115 7.88 3.73 -14.85
N SER A 116 8.62 2.85 -14.17
CA SER A 116 8.10 1.69 -13.43
C SER A 116 6.87 2.04 -12.60
N SER A 117 5.87 1.16 -12.63
CA SER A 117 4.62 1.32 -11.87
C SER A 117 4.69 0.70 -10.46
N LEU A 118 5.79 0.03 -10.13
CA LEU A 118 5.99 -0.62 -8.84
C LEU A 118 6.04 0.35 -7.65
N PRO A 119 6.78 1.48 -7.68
CA PRO A 119 7.04 2.23 -6.45
C PRO A 119 5.81 2.83 -5.78
N ILE A 120 4.72 3.04 -6.54
CA ILE A 120 3.44 3.54 -6.03
C ILE A 120 2.58 2.44 -5.40
N LEU A 121 2.77 1.17 -5.77
CA LEU A 121 1.93 0.05 -5.36
C LEU A 121 1.84 -0.14 -3.83
N PRO A 122 2.93 -0.03 -3.04
CA PRO A 122 2.82 -0.11 -1.59
C PRO A 122 1.94 0.99 -0.99
N ALA A 123 1.98 2.21 -1.54
CA ALA A 123 1.14 3.30 -1.06
C ALA A 123 -0.33 3.03 -1.38
N LEU A 124 -0.64 2.48 -2.57
CA LEU A 124 -2.00 2.08 -2.95
C LEU A 124 -2.57 0.97 -2.05
N LEU A 125 -1.76 -0.07 -1.80
CA LEU A 125 -2.11 -1.17 -0.91
C LEU A 125 -2.37 -0.69 0.51
N GLN A 126 -1.44 0.09 1.06
CA GLN A 126 -1.54 0.58 2.44
C GLN A 126 -2.73 1.53 2.63
N THR A 127 -2.98 2.42 1.67
CA THR A 127 -4.14 3.33 1.70
C THR A 127 -5.45 2.56 1.65
N SER A 128 -5.53 1.53 0.81
CA SER A 128 -6.75 0.73 0.64
C SER A 128 -7.12 0.01 1.93
N ILE A 129 -6.15 -0.63 2.59
CA ILE A 129 -6.38 -1.31 3.88
C ILE A 129 -6.82 -0.32 4.95
N LEU A 130 -6.16 0.82 5.06
CA LEU A 130 -6.53 1.86 6.03
C LEU A 130 -7.93 2.43 5.77
N ALA A 131 -8.31 2.62 4.50
CA ALA A 131 -9.63 3.11 4.14
C ALA A 131 -10.74 2.06 4.39
N LEU A 132 -10.45 0.77 4.12
CA LEU A 132 -11.36 -0.34 4.43
C LEU A 132 -11.57 -0.50 5.94
N LEU A 133 -10.50 -0.38 6.73
CA LEU A 133 -10.58 -0.37 8.19
C LEU A 133 -11.37 0.84 8.70
N SER A 134 -11.16 2.03 8.13
CA SER A 134 -11.96 3.22 8.44
C SER A 134 -13.44 3.03 8.08
N ALA A 135 -13.77 2.28 7.04
CA ALA A 135 -15.15 1.96 6.64
C ALA A 135 -15.77 0.85 7.51
N SER A 136 -15.01 0.27 8.46
CA SER A 136 -15.43 -0.90 9.23
C SER A 136 -15.87 -2.09 8.37
N MET A 137 -15.25 -2.24 7.18
CA MET A 137 -15.52 -3.39 6.32
C MET A 137 -14.97 -4.67 6.96
N PRO A 138 -15.72 -5.79 6.94
CA PRO A 138 -15.24 -7.04 7.50
C PRO A 138 -14.14 -7.63 6.61
N LEU A 139 -12.93 -7.68 7.16
CA LEU A 139 -11.75 -8.24 6.52
C LEU A 139 -11.37 -9.56 7.21
N SER A 140 -10.90 -10.55 6.44
CA SER A 140 -10.35 -11.79 6.99
C SER A 140 -8.99 -11.57 7.67
N MET A 141 -8.24 -10.56 7.20
CA MET A 141 -6.91 -10.21 7.68
C MET A 141 -6.55 -8.77 7.29
N THR A 142 -5.52 -8.20 7.91
CA THR A 142 -4.87 -6.96 7.43
C THR A 142 -3.65 -7.29 6.57
N LEU A 143 -3.22 -6.30 5.79
CA LEU A 143 -2.04 -6.39 4.93
C LEU A 143 -1.13 -5.18 5.11
N THR A 144 0.16 -5.43 5.02
CA THR A 144 1.23 -4.43 4.97
C THR A 144 2.15 -4.73 3.79
N SER A 145 2.53 -3.68 3.06
CA SER A 145 3.38 -3.80 1.87
C SER A 145 4.68 -3.05 2.05
N VAL A 146 5.75 -3.42 1.34
CA VAL A 146 7.06 -2.76 1.35
C VAL A 146 7.66 -2.68 -0.07
N LEU A 147 8.44 -1.64 -0.34
CA LEU A 147 9.28 -1.52 -1.54
C LEU A 147 10.74 -1.79 -1.18
N LEU A 148 11.36 -2.70 -1.92
CA LEU A 148 12.77 -3.04 -1.81
C LEU A 148 13.44 -2.87 -3.17
N ALA A 149 14.62 -2.27 -3.19
CA ALA A 149 15.50 -2.25 -4.36
C ALA A 149 16.72 -3.12 -4.11
N LEU A 150 17.18 -3.78 -5.16
CA LEU A 150 18.48 -4.42 -5.19
C LEU A 150 19.42 -3.50 -5.98
N ALA A 151 20.49 -3.04 -5.33
CA ALA A 151 21.54 -2.27 -5.98
C ALA A 151 22.86 -3.05 -5.90
N SER A 152 23.54 -3.22 -7.04
CA SER A 152 24.90 -3.74 -7.08
C SER A 152 25.91 -2.61 -6.88
N ASP A 153 26.58 -2.61 -5.72
CA ASP A 153 27.73 -1.73 -5.47
C ASP A 153 29.03 -2.53 -5.73
N GLY A 154 29.43 -2.58 -7.00
CA GLY A 154 30.55 -3.41 -7.45
C GLY A 154 30.23 -4.90 -7.40
N ALA A 155 30.89 -5.66 -6.51
CA ALA A 155 30.72 -7.12 -6.37
C ALA A 155 29.71 -7.50 -5.26
N ALA A 156 29.32 -6.57 -4.40
CA ALA A 156 28.37 -6.81 -3.30
C ALA A 156 26.99 -6.26 -3.66
N LYS A 157 25.96 -7.09 -3.48
CA LYS A 157 24.57 -6.68 -3.64
C LYS A 157 24.04 -6.15 -2.33
N ARG A 158 23.39 -4.99 -2.36
CA ARG A 158 22.77 -4.37 -1.20
C ARG A 158 21.27 -4.22 -1.42
N ILE A 159 20.50 -4.63 -0.43
CA ILE A 159 19.05 -4.41 -0.38
C ILE A 159 18.80 -3.03 0.24
N LEU A 160 18.13 -2.16 -0.51
CA LEU A 160 17.70 -0.83 -0.08
C LEU A 160 16.22 -0.86 0.28
N ARG A 161 15.90 -0.41 1.49
CA ARG A 161 14.52 -0.28 1.97
C ARG A 161 13.96 1.07 1.54
N ASN A 162 12.74 1.08 1.00
CA ASN A 162 12.07 2.30 0.53
C ASN A 162 13.02 3.22 -0.29
N PRO A 163 13.59 2.71 -1.39
CA PRO A 163 14.56 3.46 -2.18
C PRO A 163 13.97 4.79 -2.66
N THR A 164 14.76 5.85 -2.65
CA THR A 164 14.35 7.12 -3.26
C THR A 164 14.18 6.96 -4.77
N PHE A 165 13.59 7.96 -5.41
CA PHE A 165 13.38 7.94 -6.86
C PHE A 165 14.71 7.73 -7.64
N SER A 166 15.79 8.43 -7.24
CA SER A 166 17.11 8.29 -7.87
C SER A 166 17.72 6.90 -7.65
N GLN A 167 17.58 6.35 -6.43
CA GLN A 167 18.05 5.00 -6.13
C GLN A 167 17.28 3.93 -6.91
N SER A 168 15.98 4.16 -7.14
CA SER A 168 15.12 3.26 -7.91
C SER A 168 15.50 3.21 -9.39
N GLN A 169 16.00 4.32 -9.95
CA GLN A 169 16.50 4.34 -11.33
C GLN A 169 17.84 3.64 -11.50
N SER A 170 18.70 3.72 -10.48
CA SER A 170 20.02 3.07 -10.50
C SER A 170 20.01 1.63 -10.02
N ALA A 171 18.86 1.11 -9.55
CA ALA A 171 18.72 -0.24 -9.05
C ALA A 171 18.69 -1.27 -10.19
N ASP A 172 19.24 -2.45 -9.93
CA ASP A 172 19.21 -3.57 -10.88
C ASP A 172 17.81 -4.22 -10.92
N SER A 173 17.14 -4.22 -9.77
CA SER A 173 15.77 -4.71 -9.63
C SER A 173 14.99 -4.03 -8.51
N LEU A 174 13.67 -3.98 -8.71
CA LEU A 174 12.69 -3.41 -7.80
C LEU A 174 11.67 -4.47 -7.45
N HIS A 175 11.34 -4.55 -6.16
CA HIS A 175 10.46 -5.58 -5.61
C HIS A 175 9.44 -4.95 -4.67
N VAL A 176 8.16 -5.21 -4.94
CA VAL A 176 7.06 -4.89 -4.04
C VAL A 176 6.51 -6.18 -3.47
N LEU A 177 6.60 -6.29 -2.15
CA LEU A 177 6.08 -7.43 -1.41
C LEU A 177 4.98 -6.96 -0.47
N ALA A 178 3.89 -7.71 -0.41
CA ALA A 178 2.81 -7.46 0.54
C ALA A 178 2.48 -8.72 1.32
N PHE A 179 2.47 -8.56 2.64
CA PHE A 179 2.30 -9.64 3.59
C PHE A 179 1.00 -9.46 4.37
N THR A 180 0.39 -10.59 4.72
CA THR A 180 -0.72 -10.65 5.66
C THR A 180 -0.21 -10.45 7.08
N SER A 181 -1.14 -10.11 7.98
CA SER A 181 -0.91 -10.16 9.44
C SER A 181 -0.46 -11.53 9.99
N HIS A 182 -0.63 -12.60 9.22
CA HIS A 182 -0.19 -13.96 9.58
C HIS A 182 1.16 -14.32 8.94
N GLY A 183 1.83 -13.38 8.27
CA GLY A 183 3.11 -13.60 7.59
C GLY A 183 3.02 -14.31 6.23
N GLY A 184 1.81 -14.47 5.67
CA GLY A 184 1.61 -15.00 4.33
C GLY A 184 1.91 -13.94 3.26
N LEU A 185 2.48 -14.34 2.12
CA LEU A 185 2.73 -13.45 0.99
C LEU A 185 1.48 -13.37 0.10
N LEU A 186 0.93 -12.16 -0.09
CA LEU A 186 -0.23 -11.93 -0.96
C LEU A 186 0.15 -11.33 -2.31
N VAL A 187 1.09 -10.39 -2.32
CA VAL A 187 1.53 -9.70 -3.54
C VAL A 187 3.04 -9.79 -3.63
N ALA A 188 3.54 -10.18 -4.79
CA ALA A 188 4.95 -10.20 -5.11
C ALA A 188 5.14 -9.73 -6.55
N GLU A 189 5.38 -8.44 -6.70
CA GLU A 189 5.64 -7.82 -8.00
C GLU A 189 7.12 -7.47 -8.07
N SER A 190 7.80 -7.85 -9.15
CA SER A 190 9.25 -7.71 -9.29
C SER A 190 9.61 -7.32 -10.71
N GLU A 191 10.44 -6.29 -10.86
CA GLU A 191 10.96 -5.81 -12.14
C GLU A 191 12.49 -5.75 -12.10
N GLY A 192 13.13 -5.98 -13.25
CA GLY A 192 14.58 -5.92 -13.38
C GLY A 192 15.25 -7.29 -13.38
N SER A 193 16.56 -7.31 -13.14
CA SER A 193 17.40 -8.51 -13.20
C SER A 193 17.82 -8.94 -11.80
N PHE A 194 17.49 -10.17 -11.43
CA PHE A 194 17.82 -10.76 -10.14
C PHE A 194 17.88 -12.28 -10.23
N THR A 195 18.58 -12.91 -9.28
CA THR A 195 18.63 -14.36 -9.12
C THR A 195 17.63 -14.84 -8.08
N ILE A 196 17.34 -16.15 -8.06
CA ILE A 196 16.45 -16.72 -7.04
C ILE A 196 17.01 -16.57 -5.61
N GLY A 197 18.34 -16.56 -5.45
CA GLY A 197 18.98 -16.30 -4.17
C GLY A 197 18.67 -14.88 -3.69
N ASP A 198 18.86 -13.89 -4.57
CA ASP A 198 18.54 -12.50 -4.26
C ASP A 198 17.05 -12.34 -3.90
N TRP A 199 16.16 -13.02 -4.63
CA TRP A 199 14.72 -12.96 -4.36
C TRP A 199 14.37 -13.52 -2.97
N ASN A 200 15.01 -14.61 -2.55
CA ASN A 200 14.82 -15.16 -1.20
C ASN A 200 15.31 -14.20 -0.12
N ASP A 201 16.45 -13.55 -0.32
CA ASP A 201 16.97 -12.54 0.62
C ASP A 201 16.02 -11.34 0.73
N ILE A 202 15.43 -10.92 -0.39
CA ILE A 202 14.43 -9.85 -0.46
C ILE A 202 13.12 -10.28 0.21
N TYR A 203 12.70 -11.53 0.04
CA TYR A 203 11.53 -12.10 0.71
C TYR A 203 11.68 -12.05 2.23
N GLU A 204 12.81 -12.54 2.76
CA GLU A 204 13.07 -12.53 4.20
C GLU A 204 13.20 -11.11 4.76
N ALA A 205 13.91 -10.22 4.04
CA ALA A 205 14.00 -8.81 4.42
C ALA A 205 12.63 -8.12 4.44
N GLY A 206 11.79 -8.38 3.43
CA GLY A 206 10.45 -7.82 3.34
C GLY A 206 9.54 -8.34 4.44
N LYS A 207 9.61 -9.64 4.75
CA LYS A 207 8.86 -10.27 5.83
C LYS A 207 9.25 -9.69 7.19
N ALA A 208 10.54 -9.51 7.45
CA ALA A 208 11.01 -8.87 8.68
C ALA A 208 10.45 -7.45 8.83
N ILE A 209 10.45 -6.63 7.77
CA ILE A 209 9.96 -5.24 7.83
C ILE A 209 8.44 -5.17 8.05
N CYS A 210 7.70 -6.07 7.41
CA CYS A 210 6.23 -6.06 7.47
C CYS A 210 5.68 -6.73 8.73
N CYS A 211 6.30 -7.84 9.15
CA CYS A 211 5.75 -8.77 10.14
C CYS A 211 6.53 -8.84 11.46
N ASN A 212 7.66 -8.14 11.63
CA ASN A 212 8.32 -8.10 12.94
C ASN A 212 7.42 -7.35 13.95
N ASP A 213 6.62 -8.13 14.66
CA ASP A 213 6.14 -7.79 15.99
C ASP A 213 7.36 -7.92 16.92
N SER A 214 7.73 -6.84 17.58
CA SER A 214 8.82 -6.81 18.54
C SER A 214 8.47 -7.66 19.77
N GLU A 215 8.62 -8.98 19.67
CA GLU A 215 8.65 -9.89 20.83
C GLU A 215 10.09 -10.30 21.22
N GLN A 216 11.11 -9.67 20.64
CA GLN A 216 12.50 -9.76 21.11
C GLN A 216 13.19 -8.39 21.08
N ALA A 217 12.77 -7.49 21.96
CA ALA A 217 13.60 -6.35 22.35
C ALA A 217 14.08 -6.58 23.79
N GLY A 218 15.03 -7.50 23.93
CA GLY A 218 16.05 -7.35 24.97
C GLY A 218 16.83 -6.09 24.64
N GLU A 219 16.92 -5.19 25.62
CA GLU A 219 17.72 -3.96 25.68
C GLU A 219 18.85 -3.94 24.64
N HIS A 220 18.79 -3.13 23.58
CA HIS A 220 19.96 -2.59 22.86
C HIS A 220 19.56 -1.33 22.07
N GLU A 221 20.13 -0.20 22.54
CA GLU A 221 20.47 1.08 21.90
C GLU A 221 19.50 1.77 20.92
N MET A 222 19.10 3.00 21.31
CA MET A 222 18.41 4.01 20.50
C MET A 222 19.19 4.36 19.22
N SER A 223 18.69 3.92 18.07
CA SER A 223 18.84 4.64 16.80
C SER A 223 17.54 5.38 16.48
N ASP A 224 17.63 6.67 16.14
CA ASP A 224 16.49 7.56 15.80
C ASP A 224 15.77 7.19 14.47
N GLU A 225 15.92 5.97 13.96
CA GLU A 225 15.11 5.44 12.86
C GLU A 225 13.95 4.65 13.46
N TRP A 226 12.72 5.03 13.09
CA TRP A 226 11.51 4.34 13.51
C TRP A 226 11.51 2.89 12.99
N ASP A 227 11.96 1.97 13.84
CA ASP A 227 12.11 0.52 13.58
C ASP A 227 10.85 -0.30 13.97
N GLY A 228 9.70 0.37 14.09
CA GLY A 228 8.42 -0.29 14.30
C GLY A 228 7.98 -0.99 13.02
N GLY A 229 7.81 -2.32 13.06
CA GLY A 229 7.27 -3.10 11.93
C GLY A 229 5.98 -2.47 11.37
N ARG A 230 5.78 -2.53 10.04
CA ARG A 230 4.65 -1.84 9.37
C ARG A 230 3.28 -2.20 9.96
N GLN A 231 3.14 -3.39 10.53
CA GLN A 231 1.94 -3.81 11.24
C GLN A 231 1.66 -2.96 12.48
N MET A 232 2.69 -2.59 13.25
CA MET A 232 2.54 -1.70 14.40
C MET A 232 2.08 -0.30 13.99
N PHE A 233 2.52 0.20 12.84
CA PHE A 233 2.05 1.48 12.31
C PHE A 233 0.56 1.48 12.00
N VAL A 234 0.09 0.45 11.29
CA VAL A 234 -1.33 0.33 10.96
C VAL A 234 -2.16 0.27 12.23
N LYS A 235 -1.68 -0.49 13.23
CA LYS A 235 -2.31 -0.62 14.54
C LYS A 235 -2.34 0.72 15.29
N SER A 236 -1.22 1.46 15.35
CA SER A 236 -1.13 2.74 16.07
C SER A 236 -1.95 3.85 15.42
N ALA A 237 -1.97 3.90 14.08
CA ALA A 237 -2.82 4.83 13.32
C ALA A 237 -4.31 4.58 13.60
N LEU A 238 -4.73 3.30 13.63
CA LEU A 238 -6.11 2.92 13.94
C LEU A 238 -6.48 3.20 15.40
N GLN A 239 -5.59 2.88 16.35
CA GLN A 239 -5.79 3.16 17.77
C GLN A 239 -5.96 4.66 18.04
N SER A 240 -5.11 5.49 17.44
CA SER A 240 -5.23 6.96 17.54
C SER A 240 -6.59 7.45 17.02
N LYS A 241 -7.08 6.88 15.92
CA LYS A 241 -8.39 7.23 15.37
C LYS A 241 -9.54 6.80 16.27
N VAL A 242 -9.49 5.56 16.77
CA VAL A 242 -10.52 5.04 17.70
C VAL A 242 -10.55 5.87 18.98
N ALA A 243 -9.39 6.27 19.51
CA ALA A 243 -9.31 7.15 20.68
C ALA A 243 -9.98 8.51 20.43
N ALA A 244 -9.70 9.13 19.28
CA ALA A 244 -10.33 10.39 18.89
C ALA A 244 -11.86 10.26 18.76
N ASP A 245 -12.35 9.17 18.17
CA ASP A 245 -13.78 8.93 17.97
C ASP A 245 -14.52 8.60 19.27
N LEU A 246 -13.83 8.05 20.27
CA LEU A 246 -14.38 7.71 21.58
C LEU A 246 -14.23 8.83 22.62
N HIS A 247 -13.57 9.94 22.29
CA HIS A 247 -13.31 11.02 23.24
C HIS A 247 -14.59 11.66 23.83
N TRP A 248 -15.73 11.56 23.15
CA TRP A 248 -17.01 12.05 23.69
C TRP A 248 -17.58 11.19 24.83
N LYS A 249 -17.05 9.98 25.05
CA LYS A 249 -17.50 9.09 26.14
C LYS A 249 -16.81 9.38 27.48
N GLU A 250 -15.75 10.19 27.49
CA GLU A 250 -15.03 10.64 28.68
C GLU A 250 -15.61 11.96 29.21
#